data_AF-A0A2G4J6X4-F1
#
_entry.id   AF-A0A2G4J6X4-F1
#
_cell.length_a   1.000
_cell.length_b   1.000
_cell.length_c   1.000
_cell.angle_alpha   90.00
_cell.angle_beta   90.00
_cell.angle_gamma   90.00
#
_symmetry.space_group_name_H-M   'P 1'
#
loop_
_entity.id
_entity.type
_entity.pdbx_description
1 polymer ?
#
loop_
_entity_poly.entity_id
_entity_poly.type
_entity_poly.pdbx_seq_one_letter_code
_entity_poly.pdbx_strand_id
1 'polypeptide(L)'
;MIQGRVEVTGSLEPSRLALEESTNRLLSKLGCPAISQAGGERISALDLVFEQRSLFAEAQDVSKIFNGNTLFGSFLLSTKIAQLWTDLRLDADGYISYYIPHNTLGSRQAGRIARALAEAETYRMTAMLAFPFAKSLSLPLRQAESGLVILSEKIAQLQSTAGIHIDEDGQFLADLSRIASKIEQWVSSYGLRFTASEA
;
A
#
# COMPACT_ATOMS: atom_id res chain seq x y z
N MET A 1 31.97 8.58 -25.29
CA MET A 1 30.84 8.43 -26.22
C MET A 1 29.78 7.59 -25.53
N ILE A 2 28.67 8.23 -25.14
CA ILE A 2 27.55 7.56 -24.47
C ILE A 2 26.79 6.81 -25.57
N GLN A 3 26.73 5.48 -25.50
CA GLN A 3 25.86 4.65 -26.36
C GLN A 3 24.48 5.29 -26.44
N GLY A 4 23.91 5.36 -27.65
CA GLY A 4 22.63 6.03 -27.91
C GLY A 4 21.58 5.62 -26.88
N ARG A 5 21.02 6.61 -26.17
CA ARG A 5 19.95 6.38 -25.21
C ARG A 5 18.77 5.77 -25.98
N VAL A 6 18.47 4.51 -25.71
CA VAL A 6 17.28 3.85 -26.24
C VAL A 6 16.09 4.50 -25.54
N GLU A 7 15.19 5.10 -26.33
CA GLU A 7 13.93 5.64 -25.80
C GLU A 7 13.07 4.50 -25.25
N VAL A 8 12.37 4.74 -24.14
CA VAL A 8 11.46 3.75 -23.60
C VAL A 8 10.21 3.72 -24.48
N THR A 9 9.98 2.58 -25.13
CA THR A 9 8.82 2.36 -26.00
C THR A 9 7.92 1.21 -25.55
N GLY A 10 8.30 0.49 -24.50
CA GLY A 10 7.61 -0.69 -23.99
C GLY A 10 7.73 -0.82 -22.48
N SER A 11 7.43 -2.01 -21.94
CA SER A 11 7.50 -2.29 -20.50
C SER A 11 8.84 -1.88 -19.87
N LEU A 12 8.78 -1.36 -18.65
CA LEU A 12 9.96 -0.96 -17.87
C LEU A 12 10.72 -2.15 -17.26
N GLU A 13 10.02 -3.27 -17.09
CA GLU A 13 10.51 -4.49 -16.44
C GLU A 13 11.88 -4.98 -16.95
N PRO A 14 12.15 -5.06 -18.28
CA PRO A 14 13.46 -5.54 -18.76
C PRO A 14 14.63 -4.66 -18.31
N SER A 15 14.41 -3.34 -18.24
CA SER A 15 15.43 -2.40 -17.77
C SER A 15 15.70 -2.58 -16.28
N ARG A 16 14.64 -2.77 -15.47
CA ARG A 16 14.76 -3.07 -14.04
C ARG A 16 15.56 -4.35 -13.81
N LEU A 17 15.22 -5.44 -14.50
CA LEU A 17 15.91 -6.73 -14.36
C LEU A 17 17.39 -6.64 -14.74
N ALA A 18 17.74 -5.89 -15.78
CA ALA A 18 19.13 -5.66 -16.16
C ALA A 18 19.92 -4.89 -15.08
N LEU A 19 19.30 -3.86 -14.48
CA LEU A 19 19.90 -3.12 -13.36
C LEU A 19 20.07 -3.98 -12.11
N GLU A 20 19.08 -4.82 -11.80
CA GLU A 20 19.14 -5.76 -10.69
C GLU A 20 20.26 -6.78 -10.90
N GLU A 21 20.37 -7.37 -12.09
CA GLU A 21 21.45 -8.32 -12.39
C GLU A 21 22.83 -7.67 -12.28
N SER A 22 23.00 -6.47 -12.83
CA SER A 22 24.25 -5.71 -12.70
C SER A 22 24.58 -5.41 -11.23
N THR A 23 23.58 -5.06 -10.42
CA THR A 23 23.74 -4.78 -9.00
C THR A 23 24.13 -6.05 -8.23
N ASN A 24 23.46 -7.17 -8.49
CA ASN A 24 23.76 -8.46 -7.87
C ASN A 24 25.18 -8.95 -8.22
N ARG A 25 25.65 -8.72 -9.46
CA ARG A 25 27.04 -8.99 -9.84
C ARG A 25 28.04 -8.15 -9.03
N LEU A 26 27.73 -6.89 -8.74
CA LEU A 26 28.58 -6.03 -7.89
C LEU A 26 28.57 -6.50 -6.44
N LEU A 27 27.40 -6.83 -5.87
CA LEU A 27 27.28 -7.37 -4.51
C LEU A 27 28.05 -8.69 -4.34
N SER A 28 27.96 -9.59 -5.33
CA SER A 28 28.70 -10.84 -5.34
C SER A 28 30.22 -10.63 -5.27
N LYS A 29 30.75 -9.62 -5.99
CA LYS A 29 32.19 -9.27 -5.91
C LYS A 29 32.61 -8.77 -4.52
N LEU A 30 31.68 -8.24 -3.73
CA LEU A 30 31.90 -7.79 -2.35
C LEU A 30 31.63 -8.90 -1.32
N GLY A 31 31.29 -10.12 -1.75
CA GLY A 31 30.91 -11.22 -0.85
C GLY A 31 29.53 -11.03 -0.20
N CYS A 32 28.71 -10.11 -0.71
CA CYS A 32 27.35 -9.87 -0.23
C CYS A 32 26.34 -10.77 -0.97
N PRO A 33 25.23 -11.17 -0.30
CA PRO A 33 24.14 -11.88 -0.97
C PRO A 33 23.45 -10.97 -2.00
N ALA A 34 22.65 -11.58 -2.88
CA ALA A 34 21.82 -10.83 -3.82
C ALA A 34 20.81 -9.93 -3.08
N ILE A 35 20.30 -8.89 -3.74
CA ILE A 35 19.28 -7.99 -3.17
C ILE A 35 18.06 -8.75 -2.66
N SER A 36 17.62 -9.76 -3.42
CA SER A 36 16.49 -10.63 -3.05
C SER A 36 16.76 -11.50 -1.82
N GLN A 37 18.03 -11.67 -1.45
CA GLN A 37 18.51 -12.47 -0.32
C GLN A 37 19.00 -11.60 0.85
N ALA A 38 18.89 -10.27 0.77
CA ALA A 38 19.36 -9.35 1.81
C ALA A 38 18.60 -9.50 3.15
N GLY A 39 17.50 -10.27 3.16
CA GLY A 39 16.68 -10.55 4.34
C GLY A 39 15.71 -9.42 4.68
N GLY A 40 14.80 -9.68 5.63
CA GLY A 40 13.76 -8.74 6.06
C GLY A 40 12.48 -8.79 5.22
N GLU A 41 11.47 -8.02 5.66
CA GLU A 41 10.21 -7.81 4.93
C GLU A 41 10.28 -6.49 4.15
N ARG A 42 9.78 -6.50 2.90
CA ARG A 42 9.82 -5.35 2.01
C ARG A 42 8.52 -4.55 2.14
N ILE A 43 8.62 -3.33 2.67
CA ILE A 43 7.46 -2.42 2.78
C ILE A 43 7.08 -1.83 1.42
N SER A 44 8.06 -1.42 0.61
CA SER A 44 7.81 -0.81 -0.70
C SER A 44 8.91 -1.17 -1.69
N ALA A 45 8.55 -1.30 -2.97
CA ALA A 45 9.46 -1.47 -4.08
C ALA A 45 9.03 -0.57 -5.24
N LEU A 46 9.99 0.18 -5.77
CA LEU A 46 9.74 1.23 -6.75
C LEU A 46 10.64 1.04 -7.96
N ASP A 47 10.04 1.10 -9.14
CA ASP A 47 10.76 1.23 -10.40
C ASP A 47 10.60 2.67 -10.91
N LEU A 48 11.69 3.44 -10.88
CA LEU A 48 11.70 4.86 -11.23
C LEU A 48 12.53 5.09 -12.48
N VAL A 49 11.87 5.44 -13.58
CA VAL A 49 12.54 5.63 -14.87
C VAL A 49 12.50 7.10 -15.27
N PHE A 50 13.67 7.74 -15.25
CA PHE A 50 13.85 9.12 -15.70
C PHE A 50 14.38 9.13 -17.13
N GLU A 51 13.60 9.67 -18.06
CA GLU A 51 13.99 9.71 -19.48
C GLU A 51 13.99 11.13 -20.01
N GLN A 52 15.11 11.53 -20.61
CA GLN A 52 15.20 12.83 -21.25
C GLN A 52 14.56 12.76 -22.64
N ARG A 53 13.36 13.30 -22.79
CA ARG A 53 12.57 13.31 -24.03
C ARG A 53 11.51 14.41 -24.01
N SER A 54 10.89 14.66 -25.16
CA SER A 54 9.67 15.48 -25.21
C SER A 54 8.55 14.87 -24.38
N LEU A 55 7.85 15.74 -23.65
CA LEU A 55 6.70 15.38 -22.84
C LEU A 55 5.53 14.89 -23.69
N PHE A 56 4.67 14.06 -23.09
CA PHE A 56 3.51 13.51 -23.75
C PHE A 56 2.32 14.48 -23.65
N ALA A 57 1.51 14.54 -24.69
CA ALA A 57 0.27 15.30 -24.67
C ALA A 57 -0.84 14.50 -23.97
N GLU A 58 -0.95 13.21 -24.28
CA GLU A 58 -2.04 12.36 -23.83
C GLU A 58 -1.56 11.12 -23.07
N ALA A 59 -2.35 10.66 -22.11
CA ALA A 59 -2.06 9.43 -21.35
C ALA A 59 -2.00 8.18 -22.26
N GLN A 60 -2.76 8.19 -23.36
CA GLN A 60 -2.80 7.08 -24.30
C GLN A 60 -1.44 6.81 -24.95
N ASP A 61 -0.64 7.86 -25.17
CA ASP A 61 0.69 7.75 -25.77
C ASP A 61 1.67 7.01 -24.84
N VAL A 62 1.46 7.13 -23.53
CA VAL A 62 2.27 6.49 -22.49
C VAL A 62 1.74 5.11 -22.12
N SER A 63 0.44 4.85 -22.30
CA SER A 63 -0.25 3.61 -21.87
C SER A 63 0.45 2.33 -22.31
N LYS A 64 1.11 2.32 -23.48
CA LYS A 64 1.86 1.17 -24.01
C LYS A 64 3.01 0.73 -23.10
N ILE A 65 3.64 1.68 -22.40
CA ILE A 65 4.70 1.40 -21.41
C ILE A 65 4.12 0.61 -20.21
N PHE A 66 2.84 0.78 -19.93
CA PHE A 66 2.10 0.15 -18.83
C PHE A 66 1.06 -0.87 -19.33
N ASN A 67 1.37 -1.61 -20.40
CA ASN A 67 0.51 -2.67 -20.94
C ASN A 67 -0.92 -2.23 -21.31
N GLY A 68 -1.11 -0.97 -21.69
CA GLY A 68 -2.41 -0.40 -22.06
C GLY A 68 -3.30 -0.03 -20.87
N ASN A 69 -2.75 0.00 -19.65
CA ASN A 69 -3.50 0.35 -18.45
C ASN A 69 -3.93 1.84 -18.45
N THR A 70 -4.99 2.13 -17.70
CA THR A 70 -5.36 3.51 -17.38
C THR A 70 -4.29 4.12 -16.50
N LEU A 71 -3.82 5.32 -16.87
CA LEU A 71 -2.72 5.99 -16.19
C LEU A 71 -3.18 7.21 -15.41
N PHE A 72 -2.45 7.48 -14.34
CA PHE A 72 -2.42 8.76 -13.66
C PHE A 72 -1.23 9.56 -14.15
N GLY A 73 -1.47 10.82 -14.49
CA GLY A 73 -0.48 11.74 -15.02
C GLY A 73 -0.48 13.05 -14.26
N SER A 74 0.69 13.63 -14.03
CA SER A 74 0.80 15.01 -13.53
C SER A 74 2.06 15.69 -14.03
N PHE A 75 2.02 17.02 -14.16
CA PHE A 75 3.23 17.81 -14.35
C PHE A 75 3.98 17.95 -13.04
N LEU A 76 5.29 17.74 -13.12
CA LEU A 76 6.20 18.00 -12.03
C LEU A 76 6.78 19.41 -12.17
N LEU A 77 7.01 20.05 -11.02
CA LEU A 77 7.53 21.42 -10.92
C LEU A 77 6.58 22.48 -11.52
N SER A 78 6.69 23.72 -11.05
CA SER A 78 5.88 24.83 -11.58
C SER A 78 6.16 25.14 -13.04
N THR A 79 7.35 24.82 -13.53
CA THR A 79 7.81 25.05 -14.90
C THR A 79 7.30 24.01 -15.90
N LYS A 80 6.65 22.92 -15.44
CA LYS A 80 6.10 21.86 -16.30
C LYS A 80 7.10 21.24 -17.28
N ILE A 81 8.37 21.14 -16.88
CA ILE A 81 9.46 20.57 -17.70
C ILE A 81 9.63 19.06 -17.56
N ALA A 82 8.84 18.44 -16.68
CA ALA A 82 8.80 17.01 -16.42
C ALA A 82 7.36 16.58 -16.12
N GLN A 83 7.03 15.32 -16.43
CA GLN A 83 5.77 14.69 -16.06
C GLN A 83 6.03 13.46 -15.19
N LEU A 84 5.02 13.03 -14.46
CA LEU A 84 4.98 11.76 -13.75
C LEU A 84 3.83 10.93 -14.31
N TRP A 85 4.11 9.69 -14.69
CA TRP A 85 3.13 8.72 -15.15
C TRP A 85 3.23 7.42 -14.36
N THR A 86 2.09 6.86 -13.95
CA THR A 86 2.01 5.57 -13.25
C THR A 86 0.59 5.01 -13.35
N ASP A 87 0.42 3.69 -13.23
CA ASP A 87 -0.88 3.04 -13.03
C ASP A 87 -1.11 2.63 -11.56
N LEU A 88 -0.13 2.87 -10.67
CA LEU A 88 -0.12 2.47 -9.25
C LEU A 88 -0.35 0.97 -9.02
N ARG A 89 -0.07 0.13 -10.03
CA ARG A 89 -0.21 -1.32 -9.91
C ARG A 89 1.10 -1.95 -9.46
N LEU A 90 0.97 -2.96 -8.61
CA LEU A 90 2.07 -3.85 -8.29
C LEU A 90 2.26 -4.84 -9.44
N ASP A 91 3.49 -4.98 -9.91
CA ASP A 91 3.87 -6.06 -10.81
C ASP A 91 4.01 -7.40 -10.06
N ALA A 92 4.37 -8.47 -10.79
CA ALA A 92 4.53 -9.81 -10.21
C ALA A 92 5.65 -9.87 -9.16
N ASP A 93 6.65 -9.00 -9.28
CA ASP A 93 7.76 -8.87 -8.34
C ASP A 93 7.46 -7.89 -7.19
N GLY A 94 6.24 -7.30 -7.16
CA GLY A 94 5.76 -6.36 -6.17
C GLY A 94 6.33 -4.95 -6.28
N TYR A 95 6.77 -4.53 -7.47
CA TYR A 95 7.19 -3.16 -7.76
C TYR A 95 6.03 -2.31 -8.29
N ILE A 96 6.03 -1.03 -7.93
CA ILE A 96 5.22 -0.02 -8.61
C ILE A 96 6.10 0.78 -9.54
N SER A 97 5.64 0.90 -10.78
CA SER A 97 6.35 1.59 -11.85
C SER A 97 5.97 3.06 -11.95
N TYR A 98 6.96 3.93 -12.05
CA TYR A 98 6.82 5.35 -12.33
C TYR A 98 7.73 5.75 -13.49
N TYR A 99 7.14 6.44 -14.45
CA TYR A 99 7.83 6.95 -15.62
C TYR A 99 7.86 8.48 -15.60
N ILE A 100 9.06 9.04 -15.71
CA ILE A 100 9.35 10.47 -15.56
C ILE A 100 10.03 11.00 -16.84
N PRO A 101 9.26 11.28 -17.91
CA PRO A 101 9.78 11.96 -19.07
C PRO A 101 10.04 13.44 -18.73
N HIS A 102 11.15 13.98 -19.22
CA HIS A 102 11.55 15.35 -18.95
C HIS A 102 12.35 15.97 -20.10
N ASN A 103 12.16 17.26 -20.35
CA ASN A 103 12.93 17.98 -21.36
C ASN A 103 14.37 18.21 -20.89
N THR A 104 14.50 18.77 -19.68
CA THR A 104 15.78 19.11 -19.05
C THR A 104 15.61 19.07 -17.54
N LEU A 105 16.18 18.06 -16.87
CA LEU A 105 16.08 17.89 -15.42
C LEU A 105 17.49 17.73 -14.88
N GLY A 106 17.89 18.61 -13.97
CA GLY A 106 19.18 18.50 -13.31
C GLY A 106 19.21 17.29 -12.37
N SER A 107 20.40 16.70 -12.15
CA SER A 107 20.57 15.55 -11.26
C SER A 107 20.01 15.78 -9.85
N ARG A 108 20.18 16.99 -9.30
CA ARG A 108 19.61 17.38 -7.99
C ARG A 108 18.08 17.42 -8.00
N GLN A 109 17.46 17.86 -9.11
CA GLN A 109 16.00 17.88 -9.23
C GLN A 109 15.47 16.45 -9.35
N ALA A 110 16.10 15.62 -10.18
CA ALA A 110 15.76 14.21 -10.31
C ALA A 110 15.85 13.47 -8.96
N GLY A 111 16.94 13.69 -8.21
CA GLY A 111 17.11 13.11 -6.88
C GLY A 111 16.03 13.54 -5.88
N ARG A 112 15.61 14.81 -5.90
CA ARG A 112 14.51 15.30 -5.05
C ARG A 112 13.17 14.66 -5.42
N ILE A 113 12.90 14.50 -6.72
CA ILE A 113 11.69 13.83 -7.21
C ILE A 113 11.70 12.36 -6.80
N ALA A 114 12.79 11.65 -7.05
CA ALA A 114 12.94 10.24 -6.69
C ALA A 114 12.73 10.02 -5.18
N ARG A 115 13.34 10.89 -4.35
CA ARG A 115 13.16 10.86 -2.89
C ARG A 115 11.70 11.11 -2.49
N ALA A 116 11.06 12.15 -3.02
CA ALA A 116 9.69 12.48 -2.69
C ALA A 116 8.71 11.35 -3.08
N LEU A 117 8.93 10.71 -4.23
CA LEU A 117 8.16 9.54 -4.65
C LEU A 117 8.40 8.35 -3.73
N ALA A 118 9.65 8.09 -3.36
CA ALA A 118 10.00 7.01 -2.43
C ALA A 118 9.39 7.20 -1.04
N GLU A 119 9.44 8.42 -0.51
CA GLU A 119 8.80 8.77 0.76
C GLU A 119 7.29 8.61 0.64
N ALA A 120 6.64 9.23 -0.36
CA ALA A 120 5.19 9.15 -0.54
C ALA A 120 4.69 7.71 -0.66
N GLU A 121 5.39 6.86 -1.41
CA GLU A 121 5.00 5.47 -1.57
C GLU A 121 5.25 4.65 -0.31
N THR A 122 6.34 4.90 0.41
CA THR A 122 6.60 4.24 1.70
C THR A 122 5.49 4.61 2.70
N TYR A 123 5.09 5.87 2.77
CA TYR A 123 3.96 6.31 3.60
C TYR A 123 2.65 5.67 3.17
N ARG A 124 2.34 5.66 1.87
CA ARG A 124 1.13 5.04 1.34
C ARG A 124 1.05 3.56 1.71
N MET A 125 2.13 2.81 1.55
CA MET A 125 2.13 1.39 1.85
C MET A 125 2.10 1.11 3.36
N THR A 126 2.76 1.95 4.16
CA THR A 126 2.71 1.87 5.63
C THR A 126 1.30 2.14 6.15
N ALA A 127 0.64 3.18 5.65
CA ALA A 127 -0.76 3.50 5.99
C ALA A 127 -1.74 2.38 5.57
N MET A 128 -1.39 1.58 4.56
CA MET A 128 -2.21 0.44 4.12
C MET A 128 -1.97 -0.84 4.93
N LEU A 129 -1.00 -0.90 5.86
CA LEU A 129 -0.72 -2.10 6.65
C LEU A 129 -1.92 -2.55 7.51
N ALA A 130 -2.71 -1.61 8.03
CA ALA A 130 -3.93 -1.92 8.79
C ALA A 130 -5.14 -2.26 7.91
N PHE A 131 -5.15 -1.84 6.64
CA PHE A 131 -6.32 -1.97 5.76
C PHE A 131 -6.88 -3.40 5.63
N PRO A 132 -6.08 -4.47 5.38
CA PRO A 132 -6.63 -5.82 5.27
C PRO A 132 -7.26 -6.30 6.59
N PHE A 133 -6.71 -5.88 7.73
CA PHE A 133 -7.25 -6.21 9.06
C PHE A 133 -8.54 -5.45 9.36
N ALA A 134 -8.59 -4.16 9.02
CA ALA A 134 -9.81 -3.36 9.09
C ALA A 134 -10.94 -4.00 8.29
N LYS A 135 -10.62 -4.45 7.07
CA LYS A 135 -11.59 -5.11 6.19
C LYS A 135 -12.05 -6.45 6.75
N SER A 136 -11.16 -7.27 7.30
CA SER A 136 -11.53 -8.59 7.85
C SER A 136 -12.37 -8.48 9.13
N LEU A 137 -12.15 -7.45 9.95
CA LEU A 137 -12.91 -7.20 11.18
C LEU A 137 -14.26 -6.53 10.95
N SER A 138 -14.49 -5.94 9.77
CA SER A 138 -15.73 -5.19 9.49
C SER A 138 -17.01 -5.99 9.73
N LEU A 139 -17.07 -7.24 9.27
CA LEU A 139 -18.24 -8.10 9.45
C LEU A 139 -18.35 -8.67 10.88
N PRO A 140 -17.29 -9.26 11.48
CA PRO A 140 -17.32 -9.71 12.87
C PRO A 140 -17.75 -8.61 13.85
N LEU A 141 -17.25 -7.38 13.68
CA LEU A 141 -17.62 -6.25 14.53
C LEU A 141 -19.10 -5.92 14.43
N ARG A 142 -19.66 -5.84 13.21
CA ARG A 142 -21.10 -5.64 12.99
C ARG A 142 -21.96 -6.73 13.63
N GLN A 143 -21.49 -7.98 13.61
CA GLN A 143 -22.20 -9.09 14.26
C GLN A 143 -22.17 -8.95 15.80
N ALA A 144 -21.05 -8.51 16.37
CA ALA A 144 -20.95 -8.25 17.80
C ALA A 144 -21.86 -7.09 18.22
N GLU A 145 -21.89 -5.99 17.46
CA GLU A 145 -22.80 -4.85 17.67
C GLU A 145 -24.27 -5.29 17.59
N SER A 146 -24.64 -6.05 16.56
CA SER A 146 -26.01 -6.58 16.42
C SER A 146 -26.39 -7.51 17.58
N GLY A 147 -25.46 -8.37 18.03
CA GLY A 147 -25.68 -9.22 19.20
C GLY A 147 -25.90 -8.41 20.49
N LEU A 148 -25.19 -7.29 20.65
CA LEU A 148 -25.35 -6.38 21.79
C LEU A 148 -26.72 -5.69 21.77
N VAL A 149 -27.20 -5.26 20.60
CA VAL A 149 -28.54 -4.68 20.44
C VAL A 149 -29.61 -5.69 20.83
N ILE A 150 -29.54 -6.91 20.31
CA ILE A 150 -30.50 -7.98 20.65
C ILE A 150 -30.47 -8.30 22.15
N LEU A 151 -29.28 -8.34 22.76
CA LEU A 151 -29.15 -8.59 24.20
C LEU A 151 -29.78 -7.45 25.01
N SER A 152 -29.56 -6.20 24.62
CA SER A 152 -30.15 -5.02 25.25
C SER A 152 -31.68 -5.04 25.19
N GLU A 153 -32.25 -5.38 24.03
CA GLU A 153 -33.70 -5.53 23.84
C GLU A 153 -34.29 -6.60 24.77
N LYS A 154 -33.62 -7.76 24.88
CA LYS A 154 -34.05 -8.85 25.78
C LYS A 154 -34.02 -8.44 27.25
N ILE A 155 -32.97 -7.74 27.67
CA ILE A 155 -32.86 -7.21 29.05
C ILE A 155 -34.02 -6.25 29.33
N ALA A 156 -34.30 -5.31 28.43
CA ALA A 156 -35.38 -4.32 28.61
C ALA A 156 -36.78 -4.98 28.69
N GLN A 157 -37.01 -6.03 27.89
CA GLN A 157 -38.25 -6.80 27.91
C GLN A 157 -38.45 -7.55 29.25
N LEU A 158 -37.40 -8.19 29.76
CA LEU A 158 -37.49 -8.90 31.04
C LEU A 158 -37.66 -7.96 32.23
N GLN A 159 -37.01 -6.80 32.21
CA GLN A 159 -37.22 -5.76 33.24
C GLN A 159 -38.65 -5.21 33.25
N SER A 160 -39.38 -5.35 32.15
CA SER A 160 -40.80 -4.95 32.05
C SER A 160 -41.75 -6.02 32.59
N THR A 161 -41.24 -7.20 32.96
CA THR A 161 -42.02 -8.35 33.46
C THR A 161 -41.92 -8.43 34.97
N ALA A 162 -43.04 -8.72 35.66
CA ALA A 162 -43.05 -8.85 37.11
C ALA A 162 -42.49 -10.21 37.54
N GLY A 163 -41.35 -10.24 38.23
CA GLY A 163 -40.73 -11.47 38.70
C GLY A 163 -39.25 -11.27 39.06
N ILE A 164 -38.67 -12.27 39.73
CA ILE A 164 -37.21 -12.37 39.93
C ILE A 164 -36.67 -13.35 38.89
N HIS A 165 -35.76 -12.89 38.04
CA HIS A 165 -35.33 -13.56 36.81
C HIS A 165 -33.83 -13.98 36.84
N ILE A 166 -33.41 -14.68 37.90
CA ILE A 166 -31.98 -14.96 38.19
C ILE A 166 -31.26 -15.74 37.07
N ASP A 167 -31.90 -16.77 36.50
CA ASP A 167 -31.27 -17.59 35.46
C ASP A 167 -31.07 -16.82 34.15
N GLU A 168 -32.04 -15.98 33.79
CA GLU A 168 -31.99 -15.15 32.58
C GLU A 168 -30.93 -14.04 32.72
N ASP A 169 -30.85 -13.41 33.90
CA ASP A 169 -29.78 -12.45 34.23
C ASP A 169 -28.39 -13.09 34.13
N GLY A 170 -28.23 -14.32 34.65
CA GLY A 170 -26.99 -15.08 34.54
C GLY A 170 -26.59 -15.36 33.08
N GLN A 171 -27.56 -15.73 32.24
CA GLN A 171 -27.34 -15.95 30.81
C GLN A 171 -26.94 -14.65 30.08
N PHE A 172 -27.56 -13.52 30.43
CA PHE A 172 -27.20 -12.23 29.85
C PHE A 172 -25.79 -11.78 30.21
N LEU A 173 -25.37 -11.97 31.45
CA LEU A 173 -24.00 -11.69 31.86
C LEU A 173 -23.00 -12.58 31.11
N ALA A 174 -23.31 -13.87 30.91
CA ALA A 174 -22.48 -14.77 30.13
C ALA A 174 -22.36 -14.32 28.66
N ASP A 175 -23.47 -13.92 28.04
CA ASP A 175 -23.48 -13.43 26.66
C ASP A 175 -22.75 -12.09 26.50
N LEU A 176 -22.93 -11.16 27.43
CA LEU A 176 -22.20 -9.89 27.46
C LEU A 176 -20.70 -10.12 27.63
N SER A 177 -20.31 -10.99 28.57
CA SER A 177 -18.91 -11.35 28.82
C SER A 177 -18.27 -11.95 27.57
N ARG A 178 -18.97 -12.84 26.88
CA ARG A 178 -18.51 -13.44 25.61
C ARG A 178 -18.30 -12.40 24.51
N ILE A 179 -19.19 -11.41 24.38
CA ILE A 179 -19.02 -10.31 23.41
C ILE A 179 -17.82 -9.44 23.79
N ALA A 180 -17.68 -9.07 25.06
CA ALA A 180 -16.56 -8.26 25.55
C ALA A 180 -15.21 -8.95 25.32
N SER A 181 -15.09 -10.24 25.66
CA SER A 181 -13.86 -11.01 25.44
C SER A 181 -13.47 -11.09 23.96
N LYS A 182 -14.43 -11.19 23.03
CA LYS A 182 -14.14 -11.16 21.59
C LYS A 182 -13.58 -9.81 21.14
N ILE A 183 -14.14 -8.70 21.64
CA ILE A 183 -13.66 -7.35 21.33
C ILE A 183 -12.23 -7.17 21.87
N GLU A 184 -11.97 -7.57 23.12
CA GLU A 184 -10.62 -7.52 23.71
C GLU A 184 -9.60 -8.34 22.92
N GLN A 185 -9.99 -9.54 22.47
CA GLN A 185 -9.14 -10.37 21.63
C GLN A 185 -8.77 -9.64 20.32
N TRP A 186 -9.71 -8.97 19.66
CA TRP A 186 -9.44 -8.20 18.45
C TRP A 186 -8.54 -6.99 18.72
N VAL A 187 -8.80 -6.23 19.78
CA VAL A 187 -7.96 -5.10 20.19
C VAL A 187 -6.53 -5.56 20.46
N SER A 188 -6.35 -6.66 21.20
CA SER A 188 -5.04 -7.24 21.49
C SER A 188 -4.32 -7.73 20.23
N SER A 189 -5.05 -8.38 19.31
CA SER A 189 -4.46 -8.98 18.11
C SER A 189 -4.05 -7.95 17.04
N TYR A 190 -4.78 -6.84 16.93
CA TYR A 190 -4.65 -5.91 15.81
C TYR A 190 -4.30 -4.47 16.21
N GLY A 191 -4.37 -4.12 17.49
CA GLY A 191 -4.17 -2.75 17.99
C GLY A 191 -2.86 -2.12 17.52
N LEU A 192 -1.74 -2.86 17.61
CA LEU A 192 -0.43 -2.37 17.16
C LEU A 192 -0.40 -1.99 15.67
N ARG A 193 -1.11 -2.75 14.82
CA ARG A 193 -1.13 -2.50 13.36
C ARG A 193 -1.99 -1.30 13.00
N PHE A 194 -3.10 -1.11 13.71
CA PHE A 194 -3.91 0.11 13.59
C PHE A 194 -3.12 1.34 13.99
N THR A 195 -2.49 1.34 15.17
CA THR A 195 -1.65 2.46 15.63
C THR A 195 -0.48 2.73 14.67
N ALA A 196 0.15 1.69 14.12
CA ALA A 196 1.24 1.85 13.15
C ALA A 196 0.79 2.49 11.81
N SER A 197 -0.50 2.40 11.48
CA SER A 197 -1.04 2.97 10.23
C SER A 197 -1.61 4.38 10.39
N GLU A 198 -1.67 4.93 11.62
CA GLU A 198 -2.09 6.32 11.91
C GLU A 198 -0.92 7.34 11.78
N ALA A 199 0.29 6.86 11.50
CA ALA A 199 1.53 7.64 11.48
C ALA A 199 1.78 8.44 10.18
#